data_AF-A0A1H9EK57-F1
#
_entry.id   AF-A0A1H9EK57-F1
#
_cell.length_a   1.000
_cell.length_b   1.000
_cell.length_c   1.000
_cell.angle_alpha   90.00
_cell.angle_beta   90.00
_cell.angle_gamma   90.00
#
_symmetry.space_group_name_H-M   'P 1'
#
loop_
_entity.id
_entity.type
_entity.pdbx_description
1 polymer ?
#
loop_
_entity_poly.entity_id
_entity_poly.type
_entity_poly.pdbx_seq_one_letter_code
_entity_poly.pdbx_strand_id
1 'polypeptide(L)'
;MKIAQNQEVEFDEFSRACDLVEAYFGDTIDNVALHAPVSRRQLIAVLARAQLSGRQLAIDGLTEQGEVVYQSNSETLLWLDGGFWTDMRGEHHLEPDEGRAAREVHRRLIEALDGDVSYYNRERDPFVLIEQFDPYE
;
A
#
# COMPACT_ATOMS: atom_id res chain seq x y z
N MET A 1 -29.89 -7.10 -12.57
CA MET A 1 -29.75 -6.31 -11.33
C MET A 1 -28.57 -5.38 -11.54
N LYS A 2 -28.78 -4.06 -11.52
CA LYS A 2 -27.74 -3.04 -11.75
C LYS A 2 -27.06 -2.78 -10.40
N ILE A 3 -25.75 -3.00 -10.31
CA ILE A 3 -24.96 -2.74 -9.09
C ILE A 3 -24.64 -1.24 -9.07
N ALA A 4 -25.01 -0.57 -7.99
CA ALA A 4 -24.85 0.87 -7.79
C ALA A 4 -23.45 1.19 -7.22
N GLN A 5 -22.89 2.32 -7.66
CA GLN A 5 -21.54 2.83 -7.38
C GLN A 5 -21.35 3.39 -5.96
N ASN A 6 -21.68 2.62 -4.93
CA ASN A 6 -21.58 3.09 -3.54
C ASN A 6 -21.16 1.95 -2.60
N GLN A 7 -20.00 1.34 -2.85
CA GLN A 7 -19.34 0.51 -1.83
C GLN A 7 -18.71 1.45 -0.81
N GLU A 8 -19.50 1.80 0.21
CA GLU A 8 -18.91 2.07 1.52
C GLU A 8 -18.12 0.80 1.88
N VAL A 9 -16.79 0.91 1.94
CA VAL A 9 -15.96 -0.11 2.60
C VAL A 9 -16.60 -0.31 3.98
N GLU A 10 -17.13 -1.50 4.26
CA GLU A 10 -17.70 -1.81 5.57
C GLU A 10 -16.66 -1.40 6.62
N PHE A 11 -17.05 -0.65 7.65
CA PHE A 11 -16.11 -0.12 8.65
C PHE A 11 -15.18 -1.21 9.24
N ASP A 12 -15.71 -2.44 9.28
CA ASP A 12 -15.01 -3.66 9.63
C ASP A 12 -13.82 -3.99 8.70
N GLU A 13 -13.94 -3.75 7.39
CA GLU A 13 -12.88 -3.97 6.41
C GLU A 13 -11.73 -2.97 6.56
N PHE A 14 -12.01 -1.69 6.81
CA PHE A 14 -10.96 -0.70 7.06
C PHE A 14 -10.23 -0.94 8.39
N SER A 15 -10.97 -1.31 9.45
CA SER A 15 -10.36 -1.68 10.73
C SER A 15 -9.44 -2.90 10.58
N ARG A 16 -9.90 -3.94 9.87
CA ARG A 16 -9.09 -5.12 9.57
C ARG A 16 -7.85 -4.80 8.75
N ALA A 17 -7.98 -3.90 7.76
CA ALA A 17 -6.83 -3.44 6.99
C ALA A 17 -5.81 -2.69 7.86
N CYS A 18 -6.26 -1.91 8.86
CA CYS A 18 -5.35 -1.27 9.81
C CYS A 18 -4.61 -2.30 10.67
N ASP A 19 -5.30 -3.29 11.22
CA ASP A 19 -4.68 -4.36 12.03
C ASP A 19 -3.66 -5.16 11.20
N LEU A 20 -3.99 -5.48 9.95
CA LEU A 20 -3.10 -6.18 9.03
C LEU A 20 -1.85 -5.37 8.72
N VAL A 21 -2.01 -4.09 8.39
CA VAL A 21 -0.90 -3.17 8.11
C VAL A 21 -0.01 -2.99 9.33
N GLU A 22 -0.61 -2.85 10.51
CA GLU A 22 0.15 -2.71 11.76
C GLU A 22 0.95 -3.97 12.06
N ALA A 23 0.36 -5.15 11.89
CA ALA A 23 1.05 -6.43 12.09
C ALA A 23 2.18 -6.65 11.08
N TYR A 24 1.97 -6.26 9.81
CA TYR A 24 2.93 -6.52 8.75
C TYR A 24 4.06 -5.48 8.68
N PHE A 25 3.71 -4.19 8.73
CA PHE A 25 4.66 -3.09 8.53
C PHE A 25 5.17 -2.46 9.83
N GLY A 26 4.73 -2.92 11.01
CA GLY A 26 4.92 -2.25 12.31
C GLY A 26 6.30 -1.62 12.53
N ASP A 27 7.37 -2.42 12.41
CA ASP A 27 8.75 -1.94 12.60
C ASP A 27 9.18 -0.89 11.56
N THR A 28 8.72 -1.06 10.30
CA THR A 28 9.03 -0.13 9.20
C THR A 28 8.27 1.18 9.38
N ILE A 29 7.01 1.11 9.81
CA ILE A 29 6.18 2.28 10.16
C ILE A 29 6.85 3.07 11.26
N ASP A 30 7.28 2.41 12.34
CA ASP A 30 7.94 3.07 13.45
C ASP A 30 9.21 3.79 12.99
N ASN A 31 10.02 3.15 12.14
CA ASN A 31 11.22 3.77 11.60
C ASN A 31 10.94 4.97 10.69
N VAL A 32 9.94 4.88 9.80
CA VAL A 32 9.57 6.00 8.90
C VAL A 32 8.95 7.15 9.69
N ALA A 33 8.08 6.86 10.66
CA ALA A 33 7.42 7.88 11.48
C ALA A 33 8.40 8.68 12.35
N LEU A 34 9.59 8.15 12.67
CA LEU A 34 10.66 8.91 13.34
C LEU A 34 11.20 10.09 12.51
N HIS A 35 11.05 10.03 11.18
CA HIS A 35 11.68 10.96 10.25
C HIS A 35 10.68 11.71 9.36
N ALA A 36 9.40 11.36 9.43
CA ALA A 36 8.32 11.99 8.68
C ALA A 36 7.41 12.81 9.61
N PRO A 37 6.86 13.95 9.16
CA PRO A 37 5.90 14.75 9.92
C PRO A 37 4.50 14.13 9.92
N VAL A 38 4.40 12.81 10.14
CA VAL A 38 3.15 12.04 10.09
C VAL A 38 3.09 11.14 11.31
N SER A 39 1.97 11.12 12.03
CA SER A 39 1.84 10.22 13.18
C SER A 39 1.76 8.76 12.74
N ARG A 40 2.23 7.85 13.60
CA ARG A 40 2.10 6.39 13.39
C ARG A 40 0.68 5.97 13.00
N ARG A 41 -0.34 6.49 13.70
CA ARG A 41 -1.75 6.17 13.43
C ARG A 41 -2.22 6.67 12.06
N GLN A 42 -1.80 7.86 11.64
CA GLN A 42 -2.09 8.35 10.30
C GLN A 42 -1.43 7.47 9.24
N LEU A 43 -0.16 7.11 9.44
CA LEU A 43 0.57 6.27 8.50
C LEU A 43 -0.09 4.89 8.34
N ILE A 44 -0.53 4.26 9.44
CA ILE A 44 -1.34 3.02 9.41
C ILE A 44 -2.61 3.22 8.58
N ALA A 45 -3.37 4.29 8.83
CA ALA A 45 -4.60 4.57 8.11
C ALA A 45 -4.38 4.75 6.60
N VAL A 46 -3.31 5.43 6.21
CA VAL A 46 -2.95 5.67 4.79
C VAL A 46 -2.56 4.35 4.11
N LEU A 47 -1.71 3.55 4.77
CA LEU A 47 -1.31 2.24 4.27
C LEU A 47 -2.50 1.28 4.16
N ALA A 48 -3.44 1.32 5.11
CA ALA A 48 -4.67 0.53 5.06
C ALA A 48 -5.54 0.90 3.85
N ARG A 49 -5.70 2.20 3.55
CA ARG A 49 -6.39 2.64 2.31
C ARG A 49 -5.66 2.15 1.07
N ALA A 50 -4.33 2.22 1.06
CA ALA A 50 -3.52 1.73 -0.06
C ALA A 50 -3.69 0.21 -0.28
N GLN A 51 -3.78 -0.58 0.79
CA GLN A 51 -4.08 -2.02 0.68
C GLN A 51 -5.45 -2.27 0.04
N LEU A 52 -6.49 -1.54 0.48
CA LEU A 52 -7.85 -1.70 -0.06
C LEU A 52 -7.92 -1.29 -1.53
N SER A 53 -7.34 -0.14 -1.89
CA SER A 53 -7.26 0.31 -3.29
C SER A 53 -6.43 -0.65 -4.16
N GLY A 54 -5.29 -1.13 -3.66
CA GLY A 54 -4.44 -2.08 -4.37
C GLY A 54 -5.11 -3.43 -4.60
N ARG A 55 -5.95 -3.90 -3.67
CA ARG A 55 -6.75 -5.12 -3.86
C ARG A 55 -7.79 -4.98 -4.95
N GLN A 56 -8.46 -3.82 -4.99
CA GLN A 56 -9.43 -3.53 -6.03
C GLN A 56 -8.75 -3.55 -7.40
N LEU A 57 -7.58 -2.92 -7.52
CA LEU A 57 -6.74 -3.00 -8.72
C LEU A 57 -6.27 -4.43 -9.02
N ALA A 58 -6.01 -5.26 -8.00
CA ALA A 58 -5.58 -6.64 -8.21
C ALA A 58 -6.69 -7.52 -8.80
N ILE A 59 -7.93 -7.32 -8.36
CA ILE A 59 -9.13 -7.93 -8.94
C ILE A 59 -9.33 -7.45 -10.38
N ASP A 60 -9.03 -6.19 -10.66
CA ASP A 60 -9.17 -5.58 -12.00
C ASP A 60 -7.99 -5.89 -12.95
N GLY A 61 -6.90 -6.48 -12.45
CA GLY A 61 -5.77 -6.99 -13.25
C GLY A 61 -4.42 -6.28 -13.03
N LEU A 62 -3.87 -6.38 -11.82
CA LEU A 62 -2.61 -5.70 -11.40
C LEU A 62 -1.41 -5.92 -12.34
N THR A 63 -1.36 -7.06 -13.02
CA THR A 63 -0.20 -7.49 -13.82
C THR A 63 0.04 -6.66 -15.08
N GLU A 64 -0.94 -5.85 -15.52
CA GLU A 64 -0.75 -4.95 -16.67
C GLU A 64 -0.14 -3.59 -16.28
N GLN A 65 0.01 -3.28 -14.98
CA GLN A 65 0.40 -1.95 -14.49
C GLN A 65 1.75 -1.92 -13.73
N GLY A 66 2.53 -3.00 -13.75
CA GLY A 66 3.83 -3.01 -13.07
C GLY A 66 4.64 -4.30 -13.17
N GLU A 67 5.84 -4.26 -12.60
CA GLU A 67 6.78 -5.38 -12.50
C GLU A 67 6.69 -6.03 -11.12
N VAL A 68 6.46 -7.35 -11.08
CA VAL A 68 6.51 -8.15 -9.85
C VAL A 68 7.96 -8.45 -9.50
N VAL A 69 8.43 -7.93 -8.37
CA VAL A 69 9.79 -8.16 -7.86
C VAL A 69 9.85 -9.46 -7.07
N TYR A 70 8.82 -9.71 -6.27
CA TYR A 70 8.72 -10.89 -5.42
C TYR A 70 7.25 -11.24 -5.20
N GLN A 71 6.96 -12.53 -5.11
CA GLN A 71 5.62 -13.02 -4.81
C GLN A 71 5.71 -14.26 -3.93
N SER A 72 4.93 -14.25 -2.86
CA SER A 72 4.74 -15.35 -1.92
C SER A 72 3.25 -15.58 -1.68
N ASN A 73 2.91 -16.58 -0.87
CA ASN A 73 1.53 -16.75 -0.41
C ASN A 73 1.09 -15.65 0.59
N SER A 74 2.02 -14.81 1.04
CA SER A 74 1.80 -13.80 2.08
C SER A 74 1.85 -12.37 1.54
N GLU A 75 2.69 -12.10 0.54
CA GLU A 75 2.70 -10.83 -0.16
C GLU A 75 3.11 -10.92 -1.63
N THR A 76 2.71 -9.88 -2.36
CA THR A 76 3.23 -9.54 -3.68
C THR A 76 3.90 -8.17 -3.61
N LEU A 77 5.18 -8.08 -4.01
CA LEU A 77 5.97 -6.85 -4.07
C LEU A 77 6.11 -6.40 -5.51
N LEU A 78 5.78 -5.15 -5.78
CA LEU A 78 5.62 -4.61 -7.12
C LEU A 78 6.31 -3.25 -7.27
N TRP A 79 6.91 -3.04 -8.44
CA TRP A 79 7.18 -1.73 -8.98
C TRP A 79 6.08 -1.38 -9.99
N LEU A 80 5.12 -0.55 -9.57
CA LEU A 80 4.07 -0.05 -10.46
C LEU A 80 4.66 0.98 -11.43
N ASP A 81 4.13 1.05 -12.65
CA ASP A 81 4.59 1.97 -13.71
C ASP A 81 4.41 3.47 -13.38
N GLY A 82 3.79 3.76 -12.22
CA GLY A 82 3.60 5.08 -11.66
C GLY A 82 2.14 5.54 -11.75
N GLY A 83 1.75 6.48 -10.90
CA GLY A 83 0.41 7.07 -10.89
C GLY A 83 -0.45 6.58 -9.74
N PHE A 84 -0.23 5.36 -9.25
CA PHE A 84 -0.98 4.81 -8.11
C PHE A 84 -0.98 5.74 -6.89
N TRP A 85 0.19 6.24 -6.47
CA TRP A 85 0.25 7.13 -5.31
C TRP A 85 -0.32 8.54 -5.60
N THR A 86 -0.41 8.91 -6.87
CA THR A 86 -1.05 10.16 -7.32
C THR A 86 -2.57 10.03 -7.31
N ASP A 87 -3.10 8.91 -7.78
CA ASP A 87 -4.52 8.58 -7.74
C ASP A 87 -4.98 8.44 -6.29
N MET A 88 -4.23 7.71 -5.45
CA MET A 88 -4.45 7.63 -4.01
C MET A 88 -4.54 9.01 -3.34
N ARG A 89 -3.67 9.93 -3.74
CA ARG A 89 -3.68 11.30 -3.22
C ARG A 89 -4.96 12.05 -3.62
N GLY A 90 -5.40 11.89 -4.87
CA GLY A 90 -6.62 12.51 -5.38
C GLY A 90 -7.89 11.94 -4.76
N GLU A 91 -8.00 10.61 -4.69
CA GLU A 91 -9.18 9.91 -4.19
C GLU A 91 -9.33 10.06 -2.67
N HIS A 92 -8.25 9.85 -1.92
CA HIS A 92 -8.28 9.82 -0.46
C HIS A 92 -7.85 11.13 0.21
N HIS A 93 -7.65 12.18 -0.58
CA HIS A 93 -7.28 13.52 -0.11
C HIS A 93 -6.04 13.51 0.80
N LEU A 94 -5.02 12.73 0.43
CA LEU A 94 -3.80 12.57 1.23
C LEU A 94 -2.98 13.86 1.23
N GLU A 95 -2.47 14.22 2.41
CA GLU A 95 -1.46 15.27 2.50
C GLU A 95 -0.17 14.82 1.80
N PRO A 96 0.65 15.76 1.26
CA PRO A 96 1.89 15.41 0.56
C PRO A 96 2.82 14.51 1.38
N ASP A 97 2.91 14.75 2.68
CA ASP A 97 3.80 14.02 3.57
C ASP A 97 3.25 12.65 3.95
N GLU A 98 1.92 12.49 4.01
CA GLU A 98 1.25 11.20 4.24
C GLU A 98 1.54 10.23 3.10
N GLY A 99 1.33 10.68 1.86
CA GLY A 99 1.64 9.87 0.67
C GLY A 99 3.13 9.56 0.56
N ARG A 100 4.00 10.53 0.87
CA ARG A 100 5.46 10.33 0.85
C ARG A 100 5.91 9.30 1.88
N ALA A 101 5.41 9.39 3.11
CA ALA A 101 5.75 8.46 4.19
C ALA A 101 5.24 7.04 3.88
N ALA A 102 3.99 6.91 3.40
CA ALA A 102 3.45 5.61 3.00
C ALA A 102 4.27 4.97 1.87
N ARG A 103 4.57 5.74 0.81
CA ARG A 103 5.42 5.28 -0.29
C ARG A 103 6.81 4.84 0.19
N GLU A 104 7.38 5.52 1.18
CA GLU A 104 8.67 5.16 1.76
C GLU A 104 8.63 3.84 2.55
N VAL A 105 7.54 3.55 3.26
CA VAL A 105 7.35 2.25 3.93
C VAL A 105 7.40 1.10 2.92
N HIS A 106 6.67 1.23 1.81
CA HIS A 106 6.69 0.22 0.74
C HIS A 106 8.06 0.10 0.07
N ARG A 107 8.71 1.25 -0.20
CA ARG A 107 10.04 1.29 -0.82
C ARG A 107 11.07 0.49 -0.04
N ARG A 108 11.17 0.71 1.27
CA ARG A 108 12.20 0.09 2.11
C ARG A 108 12.13 -1.43 2.15
N LEU A 109 10.92 -1.99 2.06
CA LEU A 109 10.74 -3.44 1.98
C LEU A 109 11.20 -4.00 0.64
N ILE A 110 10.87 -3.32 -0.45
CA ILE A 110 11.32 -3.73 -1.78
C ILE A 110 12.85 -3.61 -1.89
N GLU A 111 13.44 -2.51 -1.43
CA GLU A 111 14.90 -2.31 -1.43
C GLU A 111 15.64 -3.33 -0.54
N ALA A 112 15.03 -3.79 0.55
CA ALA A 112 15.60 -4.85 1.38
C ALA A 112 15.71 -6.20 0.66
N LEU A 113 14.89 -6.45 -0.38
CA LEU A 113 14.87 -7.69 -1.14
C LEU A 113 15.57 -7.59 -2.50
N ASP A 114 15.40 -6.46 -3.20
CA ASP A 114 15.95 -6.21 -4.55
C ASP A 114 17.40 -5.68 -4.50
N GLY A 115 17.89 -5.34 -3.30
CA GLY A 115 19.18 -4.67 -3.11
C GLY A 115 19.09 -3.16 -3.38
N ASP A 116 20.19 -2.43 -3.17
CA ASP A 116 20.23 -0.96 -3.20
C ASP A 116 19.96 -0.41 -4.62
N VAL A 117 18.67 -0.28 -4.99
CA VAL A 117 18.19 0.29 -6.27
C VAL A 117 18.30 1.82 -6.24
N SER A 118 19.48 2.32 -5.88
CA SER A 118 19.75 3.73 -5.65
C SER A 118 19.57 4.63 -6.90
N TYR A 119 19.34 4.08 -8.10
CA TYR A 119 19.31 4.87 -9.33
C TYR A 119 18.17 4.62 -10.34
N TYR A 120 17.46 3.48 -10.33
CA TYR A 120 16.64 3.12 -11.50
C TYR A 120 15.14 3.43 -11.42
N ASN A 121 14.52 3.62 -10.25
CA ASN A 121 13.05 3.58 -10.15
C ASN A 121 12.38 4.70 -9.35
N ARG A 122 12.88 5.94 -9.41
CA ARG A 122 12.15 7.09 -8.81
C ARG A 122 10.81 7.38 -9.48
N GLU A 123 10.68 7.02 -10.75
CA GLU A 123 9.46 7.22 -11.53
C GLU A 123 8.39 6.16 -11.21
N ARG A 124 8.82 4.96 -10.79
CA ARG A 124 7.91 3.87 -10.42
C ARG A 124 7.43 3.97 -8.99
N ASP A 125 6.21 3.49 -8.79
CA ASP A 125 5.54 3.51 -7.49
C ASP A 125 5.77 2.18 -6.77
N PRO A 126 6.51 2.17 -5.64
CA PRO A 126 6.67 0.95 -4.84
C PRO A 126 5.34 0.60 -4.22
N PHE A 127 4.95 -0.67 -4.35
CA PHE A 127 3.76 -1.19 -3.74
C PHE A 127 3.99 -2.60 -3.21
N VAL A 128 3.44 -2.88 -2.04
CA VAL A 128 3.49 -4.17 -1.38
C VAL A 128 2.05 -4.53 -1.07
N LEU A 129 1.54 -5.56 -1.71
CA LEU A 129 0.21 -6.08 -1.49
C LEU A 129 0.32 -7.25 -0.51
N ILE A 130 -0.31 -7.13 0.66
CA ILE A 130 -0.39 -8.24 1.62
C ILE A 130 -1.51 -9.16 1.14
N GLU A 131 -1.24 -10.46 0.93
CA GLU A 131 -2.22 -11.44 0.44
C GLU A 131 -3.06 -12.06 1.57
N GLN A 132 -2.52 -12.10 2.80
CA GLN A 132 -3.16 -12.67 4.00
C GLN A 132 -4.28 -11.80 4.58
N PHE A 133 -5.38 -11.68 3.85
CA PHE A 133 -6.62 -11.07 4.34
C PHE A 133 -7.62 -12.19 4.49
N ASP A 134 -7.41 -13.01 5.51
CA ASP A 134 -8.34 -14.10 5.77
C ASP A 134 -9.71 -13.48 6.12
N PRO A 135 -10.79 -13.78 5.37
CA PRO A 135 -12.11 -13.67 5.95
C PRO A 135 -12.19 -14.72 7.06
N TYR A 136 -12.53 -14.31 8.28
CA TYR A 136 -12.88 -15.29 9.32
C TYR A 136 -13.98 -16.23 8.77
N GLU A 137 -13.81 -17.55 8.97
CA GLU A 137 -14.91 -18.54 8.82
C GLU A 137 -16.12 -18.18 9.68
#